data_AF-A0A7J3B6F3-F1
#
_entry.id   AF-A0A7J3B6F3-F1
#
_cell.length_a   1.000
_cell.length_b   1.000
_cell.length_c   1.000
_cell.angle_alpha   90.00
_cell.angle_beta   90.00
_cell.angle_gamma   90.00
#
_symmetry.space_group_name_H-M   'P 1'
#
loop_
_entity.id
_entity.type
_entity.pdbx_description
1 polymer ?
#
loop_
_entity_poly.entity_id
_entity_poly.type
_entity_poly.pdbx_seq_one_letter_code
_entity_poly.pdbx_strand_id
1 'polypeptide(L)'
;MLYLVSPDTISGSGKVIKINRDEFLEIYSEILTGGKGRFQGEEVYLSDTFARKELDSGSLKEILKVLNERALSSNLTEDQLIEKIISALDETQVFENFLEQKVKETSIFMRYSPSSDESFIKKIQDMLQSVRKDVNDLENLLDQYVARNAPNLREVAGYRVTARLLKSFGSLRNLAVSSSSKVQIIGAEKAFFRFKKGKGTPPKHGIIYEIPDIYRAPRSAAGKISRLYANTIVKAARADLAGVKRDYLSSLRKSVEEIRSNATKKKHP
;
A
#
# COMPACT_ATOMS: atom_id res chain seq x y z
N MET A 1 -28.08 -24.23 23.88
CA MET A 1 -26.62 -24.22 23.65
C MET A 1 -26.37 -25.06 22.42
N LEU A 2 -25.77 -24.43 21.41
CA LEU A 2 -25.57 -25.02 20.09
C LEU A 2 -24.09 -25.31 19.87
N TYR A 3 -23.79 -26.33 19.09
CA TYR A 3 -22.45 -26.76 18.74
C TYR A 3 -22.30 -26.88 17.24
N LEU A 4 -21.27 -26.26 16.69
CA LEU A 4 -20.90 -26.45 15.30
C LEU A 4 -20.19 -27.80 15.15
N VAL A 5 -20.82 -28.71 14.41
CA VAL A 5 -20.39 -30.12 14.30
C VAL A 5 -19.84 -30.47 12.92
N SER A 6 -20.25 -29.72 11.89
CA SER A 6 -19.72 -29.80 10.52
C SER A 6 -19.96 -28.48 9.77
N PRO A 7 -19.37 -28.27 8.58
CA PRO A 7 -19.51 -27.02 7.83
C PRO A 7 -20.93 -26.70 7.35
N ASP A 8 -21.84 -27.65 7.45
CA ASP A 8 -23.24 -27.56 7.04
C ASP A 8 -24.22 -27.81 8.19
N THR A 9 -23.72 -28.04 9.41
CA THR A 9 -24.57 -28.51 10.51
C THR A 9 -24.18 -27.96 11.89
N ILE A 10 -25.20 -27.49 12.61
CA ILE A 10 -25.16 -27.16 14.03
C ILE A 10 -26.05 -28.14 14.78
N SER A 11 -25.62 -28.59 15.96
CA SER A 11 -26.36 -29.50 16.82
C SER A 11 -26.51 -28.95 18.23
N GLY A 12 -27.69 -29.08 18.83
CA GLY A 12 -27.91 -28.73 20.23
C GLY A 12 -29.36 -28.97 20.64
N SER A 13 -29.58 -29.25 21.94
CA SER A 13 -30.91 -29.50 22.51
C SER A 13 -31.73 -30.57 21.77
N GLY A 14 -31.07 -31.63 21.27
CA GLY A 14 -31.70 -32.72 20.53
C GLY A 14 -32.13 -32.39 19.10
N LYS A 15 -31.78 -31.21 18.58
CA LYS A 15 -32.08 -30.78 17.20
C LYS A 15 -30.81 -30.66 16.37
N VAL A 16 -30.94 -31.02 15.09
CA VAL A 16 -29.90 -30.86 14.07
C VAL A 16 -30.38 -29.79 13.11
N ILE A 17 -29.63 -28.70 13.00
CA ILE A 17 -29.94 -27.53 12.18
C ILE A 17 -28.96 -27.52 11.01
N LYS A 18 -29.50 -27.56 9.79
CA LYS A 18 -28.69 -27.33 8.60
C LYS A 18 -28.43 -25.84 8.45
N ILE A 19 -27.18 -25.50 8.21
CA ILE A 19 -26.74 -24.15 7.91
C ILE A 19 -26.19 -24.10 6.50
N ASN A 20 -26.36 -22.96 5.86
CA ASN A 20 -25.71 -22.69 4.58
C ASN A 20 -24.25 -22.28 4.81
N ARG A 21 -23.53 -22.14 3.69
CA ARG A 21 -22.09 -21.84 3.70
C ARG A 21 -21.77 -20.47 4.34
N ASP A 22 -22.60 -19.46 4.11
CA ASP A 22 -22.37 -18.11 4.62
C ASP A 22 -22.58 -18.08 6.14
N GLU A 23 -23.65 -18.72 6.62
CA GLU A 23 -23.95 -18.91 8.04
C GLU A 23 -22.81 -19.64 8.77
N PHE A 24 -22.24 -20.69 8.14
CA PHE A 24 -21.07 -21.38 8.68
C PHE A 24 -19.86 -20.47 8.83
N LEU A 25 -19.52 -19.72 7.78
CA LEU A 25 -18.35 -18.84 7.78
C LEU A 25 -18.48 -17.75 8.85
N GLU A 26 -19.67 -17.17 9.02
CA GLU A 26 -19.94 -16.16 10.05
C GLU A 26 -19.75 -16.72 11.46
N ILE A 27 -20.42 -17.83 11.77
CA ILE A 27 -20.36 -18.47 13.09
C ILE A 27 -18.95 -18.92 13.42
N TYR A 28 -18.28 -19.59 12.47
CA TYR A 28 -16.94 -20.12 12.70
C TYR A 28 -15.91 -19.00 12.87
N SER A 29 -16.02 -17.91 12.11
CA SER A 29 -15.20 -16.70 12.27
C SER A 29 -15.35 -16.06 13.66
N GLU A 30 -16.58 -15.99 14.18
CA GLU A 30 -16.83 -15.49 15.55
C GLU A 30 -16.25 -16.43 16.62
N ILE A 31 -16.39 -17.74 16.44
CA ILE A 31 -15.79 -18.73 17.34
C ILE A 31 -14.26 -18.58 17.39
N LEU A 32 -13.59 -18.40 16.25
CA LEU A 32 -12.13 -18.25 16.21
C LEU A 32 -11.62 -16.98 16.89
N THR A 33 -12.39 -15.90 16.82
CA THR A 33 -11.99 -14.58 17.33
C THR A 33 -12.41 -14.35 18.77
N GLY A 34 -13.58 -14.85 19.17
CA GLY A 34 -14.22 -14.58 20.46
C GLY A 34 -14.54 -15.84 21.29
N GLY A 35 -14.16 -17.03 20.83
CA GLY A 35 -14.40 -18.31 21.51
C GLY A 35 -15.83 -18.85 21.41
N LYS A 36 -16.77 -18.06 20.87
CA LYS A 36 -18.17 -18.43 20.60
C LYS A 36 -18.73 -17.60 19.45
N GLY A 37 -19.63 -18.19 18.68
CA GLY A 37 -20.37 -17.53 17.61
C GLY A 37 -21.86 -17.41 17.95
N ARG A 38 -22.63 -16.80 17.05
CA ARG A 38 -24.08 -16.64 17.20
C ARG A 38 -24.83 -17.13 15.99
N PHE A 39 -25.94 -17.84 16.21
CA PHE A 39 -26.89 -18.20 15.17
C PHE A 39 -28.30 -17.93 15.66
N GLN A 40 -29.03 -17.06 14.95
CA GLN A 40 -30.41 -16.67 15.29
C GLN A 40 -30.61 -16.26 16.76
N GLY A 41 -29.60 -15.61 17.35
CA GLY A 41 -29.63 -15.14 18.75
C GLY A 41 -29.16 -16.17 19.79
N GLU A 42 -28.89 -17.41 19.41
CA GLU A 42 -28.31 -18.44 20.30
C GLU A 42 -26.78 -18.48 20.18
N GLU A 43 -26.09 -18.76 21.30
CA GLU A 43 -24.64 -18.95 21.31
C GLU A 43 -24.27 -20.34 20.77
N VAL A 44 -23.32 -20.34 19.83
CA VAL A 44 -22.78 -21.52 19.16
C VAL A 44 -21.31 -21.69 19.54
N TYR A 45 -20.94 -22.90 19.95
CA TYR A 45 -19.58 -23.26 20.33
C TYR A 45 -18.99 -24.26 19.34
N LEU A 46 -17.66 -24.36 19.30
CA LEU A 46 -17.02 -25.42 18.53
C LEU A 46 -17.21 -26.75 19.23
N SER A 47 -17.68 -27.78 18.52
CA SER A 47 -17.66 -29.14 19.08
C SER A 47 -16.24 -29.69 19.09
N ASP A 48 -15.91 -30.49 20.10
CA ASP A 48 -14.61 -31.18 20.19
C ASP A 48 -14.35 -32.08 18.97
N THR A 49 -15.41 -32.66 18.40
CA THR A 49 -15.32 -33.52 17.21
C THR A 49 -14.93 -32.73 15.97
N PHE A 50 -15.46 -31.52 15.82
CA PHE A 50 -15.14 -30.65 14.68
C PHE A 50 -13.79 -29.95 14.87
N ALA A 51 -13.42 -29.59 16.09
CA ALA A 51 -12.10 -29.02 16.43
C ALA A 51 -10.93 -29.95 16.06
N ARG A 52 -11.16 -31.28 16.05
CA ARG A 52 -10.16 -32.29 15.68
C ARG A 52 -10.09 -32.57 14.18
N LYS A 53 -11.02 -32.05 13.38
CA LYS A 53 -10.98 -32.19 11.91
C LYS A 53 -10.16 -31.04 11.33
N GLU A 54 -9.17 -31.37 10.51
CA GLU A 54 -8.46 -30.36 9.71
C GLU A 54 -9.42 -29.77 8.67
N LEU A 55 -9.52 -28.44 8.65
CA LEU A 55 -10.24 -27.73 7.60
C LEU A 55 -9.43 -27.80 6.29
N ASP A 56 -10.13 -27.98 5.18
CA ASP A 56 -9.50 -27.90 3.87
C ASP A 56 -8.99 -26.47 3.58
N SER A 57 -8.02 -26.39 2.67
CA SER A 57 -7.36 -25.13 2.27
C SER A 57 -8.33 -24.09 1.68
N GLY A 58 -9.42 -24.52 1.03
CA GLY A 58 -10.43 -23.62 0.46
C GLY A 58 -11.26 -22.93 1.53
N SER A 59 -11.74 -23.70 2.50
CA SER A 59 -12.44 -23.19 3.68
C SER A 59 -11.57 -22.23 4.48
N LEU A 60 -10.28 -22.56 4.69
CA LEU A 60 -9.31 -21.66 5.35
C LEU A 60 -9.14 -20.33 4.60
N LYS A 61 -9.03 -20.35 3.27
CA LYS A 61 -8.89 -19.14 2.45
C LYS A 61 -10.11 -18.23 2.55
N GLU A 62 -11.31 -18.79 2.61
CA GLU A 62 -12.56 -18.03 2.76
C GLU A 62 -12.77 -17.50 4.16
N ILE A 63 -12.46 -18.29 5.20
CA ILE A 63 -12.46 -17.81 6.58
C ILE A 63 -11.48 -16.65 6.74
N LEU A 64 -10.28 -16.76 6.15
CA LEU A 64 -9.31 -15.66 6.11
C LEU A 64 -9.88 -14.44 5.36
N LYS A 65 -10.63 -14.64 4.28
CA LYS A 65 -11.29 -13.55 3.55
C LYS A 65 -12.33 -12.84 4.43
N VAL A 66 -13.21 -13.58 5.09
CA VAL A 66 -14.24 -13.04 6.00
C VAL A 66 -13.61 -12.36 7.21
N LEU A 67 -12.57 -12.95 7.81
CA LEU A 67 -11.81 -12.32 8.89
C LEU A 67 -11.12 -11.03 8.42
N ASN A 68 -10.61 -11.01 7.20
CA ASN A 68 -10.01 -9.82 6.61
C ASN A 68 -11.08 -8.75 6.33
N GLU A 69 -12.24 -9.11 5.77
CA GLU A 69 -13.39 -8.20 5.58
C GLU A 69 -13.90 -7.63 6.92
N ARG A 70 -13.93 -8.44 7.98
CA ARG A 70 -14.26 -8.00 9.36
C ARG A 70 -13.19 -7.08 9.96
N ALA A 71 -11.90 -7.40 9.78
CA ALA A 71 -10.80 -6.53 10.19
C ALA A 71 -10.76 -5.21 9.41
N LEU A 72 -11.21 -5.21 8.15
CA LEU A 72 -11.36 -4.00 7.33
C LEU A 72 -12.58 -3.15 7.75
N SER A 73 -13.64 -3.76 8.28
CA SER A 73 -14.86 -3.06 8.73
C SER A 73 -14.76 -2.50 10.15
N SER A 74 -13.77 -2.95 10.95
CA SER A 74 -13.37 -2.22 12.16
C SER A 74 -12.55 -0.97 11.79
N ASN A 75 -13.16 0.22 11.90
CA ASN A 75 -12.55 1.57 11.81
C ASN A 75 -11.10 1.61 11.28
N LEU A 76 -10.94 1.50 9.96
CA LEU A 76 -9.66 1.72 9.29
C LEU A 76 -9.12 3.11 9.68
N THR A 77 -7.86 3.15 10.12
CA THR A 77 -7.17 4.42 10.37
C THR A 77 -6.89 5.15 9.04
N GLU A 78 -6.72 6.48 9.07
CA GLU A 78 -6.38 7.24 7.85
C GLU A 78 -5.07 6.74 7.22
N ASP A 79 -4.10 6.31 8.03
CA ASP A 79 -2.85 5.69 7.58
C ASP A 79 -3.10 4.41 6.76
N GLN A 80 -4.00 3.54 7.22
CA GLN A 80 -4.36 2.30 6.52
C GLN A 80 -5.13 2.58 5.23
N LEU A 81 -6.01 3.58 5.22
CA LEU A 81 -6.69 4.00 4.00
C LEU A 81 -5.69 4.49 2.94
N ILE A 82 -4.73 5.33 3.35
CA ILE A 82 -3.65 5.80 2.46
C ILE A 82 -2.85 4.61 1.91
N GLU A 83 -2.50 3.64 2.75
CA GLU A 83 -1.80 2.41 2.33
C GLU A 83 -2.57 1.60 1.29
N LYS A 84 -3.88 1.44 1.49
CA LYS A 84 -4.76 0.72 0.54
C LYS A 84 -4.88 1.46 -0.78
N ILE A 85 -5.08 2.78 -0.74
CA ILE A 85 -5.21 3.60 -1.95
C ILE A 85 -3.91 3.57 -2.76
N ILE A 86 -2.73 3.75 -2.15
CA ILE A 86 -1.47 3.70 -2.90
C ILE A 86 -1.19 2.30 -3.47
N SER A 87 -1.57 1.23 -2.75
CA SER A 87 -1.43 -0.14 -3.26
C SER A 87 -2.35 -0.39 -4.46
N ALA A 88 -3.61 0.03 -4.37
CA ALA A 88 -4.56 -0.04 -5.48
C ALA A 88 -4.05 0.78 -6.69
N LEU A 89 -3.59 2.02 -6.47
CA LEU A 89 -3.02 2.86 -7.51
C LEU A 89 -1.81 2.20 -8.19
N ASP A 90 -0.88 1.64 -7.43
CA ASP A 90 0.29 0.94 -7.96
C ASP A 90 -0.13 -0.26 -8.85
N GLU A 91 -1.12 -1.04 -8.40
CA GLU A 91 -1.66 -2.21 -9.14
C GLU A 91 -2.42 -1.79 -10.40
N THR A 92 -3.26 -0.75 -10.31
CA THR A 92 -4.00 -0.21 -11.46
C THR A 92 -3.05 0.37 -12.50
N GLN A 93 -1.96 1.04 -12.09
CA GLN A 93 -0.95 1.56 -13.02
C GLN A 93 -0.21 0.42 -13.76
N VAL A 94 0.06 -0.70 -13.09
CA VAL A 94 0.61 -1.90 -13.75
C VAL A 94 -0.37 -2.44 -14.79
N PHE A 95 -1.66 -2.47 -14.46
CA PHE A 95 -2.69 -2.89 -15.41
C PHE A 95 -2.83 -1.92 -16.59
N GLU A 96 -2.76 -0.60 -16.36
CA GLU A 96 -2.74 0.40 -17.42
C GLU A 96 -1.59 0.15 -18.40
N ASN A 97 -0.37 -0.04 -17.89
CA ASN A 97 0.81 -0.32 -18.71
C ASN A 97 0.65 -1.61 -19.53
N PHE A 98 0.04 -2.64 -18.94
CA PHE A 98 -0.28 -3.88 -19.65
C PHE A 98 -1.27 -3.63 -20.78
N LEU A 99 -2.34 -2.86 -20.55
CA LEU A 99 -3.31 -2.53 -21.59
C LEU A 99 -2.70 -1.69 -22.70
N GLU A 100 -1.88 -0.70 -22.37
CA GLU A 100 -1.17 0.11 -23.35
C GLU A 100 -0.26 -0.75 -24.24
N GLN A 101 0.45 -1.72 -23.64
CA GLN A 101 1.23 -2.70 -24.39
C GLN A 101 0.33 -3.54 -25.31
N LYS A 102 -0.84 -3.99 -24.85
CA LYS A 102 -1.77 -4.78 -25.67
C LYS A 102 -2.37 -4.00 -26.83
N VAL A 103 -2.69 -2.71 -26.63
CA VAL A 103 -3.11 -1.82 -27.72
C VAL A 103 -2.00 -1.72 -28.76
N LYS A 104 -0.74 -1.52 -28.33
CA LYS A 104 0.40 -1.40 -29.23
C LYS A 104 0.63 -2.69 -30.03
N GLU A 105 0.69 -3.84 -29.36
CA GLU A 105 0.84 -5.16 -30.01
C GLU A 105 -0.26 -5.41 -31.03
N THR A 106 -1.52 -5.22 -30.64
CA THR A 106 -2.69 -5.41 -31.52
C THR A 106 -2.60 -4.48 -32.73
N SER A 107 -2.25 -3.21 -32.53
CA SER A 107 -2.10 -2.25 -33.63
C SER A 107 -1.03 -2.66 -34.64
N ILE A 108 0.03 -3.35 -34.20
CA ILE A 108 1.06 -3.89 -35.08
C ILE A 108 0.51 -5.09 -35.84
N PHE A 109 -0.15 -6.05 -35.17
CA PHE A 109 -0.75 -7.21 -35.84
C PHE A 109 -1.75 -6.81 -36.92
N MET A 110 -2.61 -5.83 -36.64
CA MET A 110 -3.62 -5.37 -37.60
C MET A 110 -3.01 -4.74 -38.86
N ARG A 111 -1.83 -4.10 -38.77
CA ARG A 111 -1.10 -3.61 -39.96
C ARG A 111 -0.70 -4.74 -40.91
N TYR A 112 -0.44 -5.94 -40.39
CA TYR A 112 -0.05 -7.11 -41.17
C TYR A 112 -1.23 -8.02 -41.51
N SER A 113 -2.44 -7.74 -41.00
CA SER A 113 -3.66 -8.47 -41.31
C SER A 113 -4.84 -7.50 -41.50
N PRO A 114 -4.92 -6.82 -42.67
CA PRO A 114 -5.88 -5.73 -42.92
C PRO A 114 -7.36 -6.17 -42.93
N SER A 115 -7.63 -7.47 -43.03
CA SER A 115 -8.97 -8.05 -42.96
C SER A 115 -9.45 -8.30 -41.52
N SER A 116 -8.67 -7.90 -40.51
CA SER A 116 -9.01 -8.08 -39.10
C SER A 116 -10.05 -7.06 -38.62
N ASP A 117 -11.00 -7.51 -37.80
CA ASP A 117 -12.05 -6.66 -37.22
C ASP A 117 -11.46 -5.64 -36.22
N GLU A 118 -11.63 -4.34 -36.52
CA GLU A 118 -11.23 -3.22 -35.66
C GLU A 118 -12.04 -3.11 -34.36
N SER A 119 -13.15 -3.84 -34.22
CA SER A 119 -13.93 -3.84 -32.98
C SER A 119 -13.11 -4.32 -31.77
N PHE A 120 -12.14 -5.21 -31.99
CA PHE A 120 -11.30 -5.74 -30.93
C PHE A 120 -10.33 -4.69 -30.37
N ILE A 121 -9.63 -3.94 -31.23
CA ILE A 121 -8.70 -2.89 -30.77
C ILE A 121 -9.47 -1.76 -30.06
N LYS A 122 -10.65 -1.42 -30.57
CA LYS A 122 -11.51 -0.40 -29.95
C LYS A 122 -11.91 -0.79 -28.52
N LYS A 123 -12.31 -2.05 -28.29
CA LYS A 123 -12.64 -2.55 -26.93
C LYS A 123 -11.47 -2.39 -25.95
N ILE A 124 -10.25 -2.71 -26.38
CA ILE A 124 -9.06 -2.56 -25.51
C ILE A 124 -8.76 -1.08 -25.25
N GLN A 125 -8.92 -0.22 -26.27
CA GLN A 125 -8.74 1.22 -26.12
C GLN A 125 -9.76 1.84 -25.15
N ASP A 126 -11.03 1.45 -25.24
CA ASP A 126 -12.07 1.91 -24.33
C ASP A 126 -11.77 1.48 -22.88
N MET A 127 -11.33 0.24 -22.68
CA MET A 127 -10.90 -0.25 -21.37
C MET A 127 -9.68 0.51 -20.84
N LEU A 128 -8.68 0.79 -21.70
CA LEU A 128 -7.52 1.61 -21.32
C LEU A 128 -7.93 3.02 -20.90
N GLN A 129 -8.88 3.64 -21.59
CA GLN A 129 -9.40 4.95 -21.22
C GLN A 129 -10.11 4.92 -19.86
N SER A 130 -10.91 3.90 -19.60
CA SER A 130 -11.55 3.71 -18.28
C SER A 130 -10.51 3.58 -17.18
N VAL A 131 -9.51 2.72 -17.36
CA VAL A 131 -8.45 2.50 -16.37
C VAL A 131 -7.65 3.79 -16.12
N ARG A 132 -7.34 4.56 -17.16
CA ARG A 132 -6.68 5.87 -17.03
C ARG A 132 -7.49 6.85 -16.20
N LYS A 133 -8.81 6.85 -16.37
CA LYS A 133 -9.70 7.66 -15.54
C LYS A 133 -9.62 7.22 -14.07
N ASP A 134 -9.71 5.92 -13.82
CA ASP A 134 -9.64 5.36 -12.46
C ASP A 134 -8.29 5.66 -11.78
N VAL A 135 -7.17 5.61 -12.52
CA VAL A 135 -5.84 6.02 -12.03
C VAL A 135 -5.87 7.48 -11.58
N ASN A 136 -6.40 8.40 -12.39
CA ASN A 136 -6.50 9.81 -12.03
C ASN A 136 -7.41 10.03 -10.80
N ASP A 137 -8.53 9.32 -10.73
CA ASP A 137 -9.46 9.42 -9.60
C ASP A 137 -8.80 8.92 -8.29
N LEU A 138 -8.05 7.81 -8.35
CA LEU A 138 -7.26 7.29 -7.24
C LEU A 138 -6.13 8.23 -6.82
N GLU A 139 -5.46 8.90 -7.78
CA GLU A 139 -4.43 9.89 -7.49
C GLU A 139 -5.00 11.09 -6.73
N ASN A 140 -6.14 11.62 -7.20
CA ASN A 140 -6.83 12.73 -6.55
C ASN A 140 -7.28 12.34 -5.14
N LEU A 141 -7.84 11.14 -5.00
CA LEU A 141 -8.26 10.61 -3.70
C LEU A 141 -7.07 10.49 -2.75
N LEU A 142 -5.97 9.89 -3.22
CA LEU A 142 -4.75 9.74 -2.43
C LEU A 142 -4.23 11.10 -1.94
N ASP A 143 -4.18 12.09 -2.84
CA ASP A 143 -3.72 13.43 -2.51
C ASP A 143 -4.59 14.10 -1.43
N GLN A 144 -5.91 13.94 -1.51
CA GLN A 144 -6.85 14.46 -0.50
C GLN A 144 -6.62 13.84 0.88
N TYR A 145 -6.48 12.51 0.97
CA TYR A 145 -6.24 11.83 2.24
C TYR A 145 -4.87 12.20 2.82
N VAL A 146 -3.83 12.26 1.98
CA VAL A 146 -2.50 12.67 2.42
C VAL A 146 -2.47 14.14 2.86
N ALA A 147 -3.20 15.03 2.18
CA ALA A 147 -3.32 16.44 2.57
C ALA A 147 -3.98 16.62 3.94
N ARG A 148 -4.93 15.74 4.29
CA ARG A 148 -5.61 15.75 5.59
C ARG A 148 -4.73 15.16 6.69
N ASN A 149 -4.19 13.97 6.47
CA ASN A 149 -3.47 13.20 7.49
C ASN A 149 -2.02 13.69 7.71
N ALA A 150 -1.35 14.15 6.64
CA ALA A 150 0.07 14.48 6.66
C ALA A 150 0.42 15.73 5.81
N PRO A 151 -0.16 16.91 6.13
CA PRO A 151 -0.02 18.12 5.32
C PRO A 151 1.41 18.66 5.22
N ASN A 152 2.26 18.52 6.26
CA ASN A 152 3.65 18.97 6.21
C ASN A 152 4.50 18.02 5.34
N LEU A 153 4.31 16.71 5.48
CA LEU A 153 4.98 15.71 4.64
C LEU A 153 4.61 15.88 3.17
N ARG A 154 3.33 16.11 2.87
CA ARG A 154 2.85 16.40 1.51
C ARG A 154 3.60 17.55 0.86
N GLU A 155 3.81 18.66 1.59
CA GLU A 155 4.55 19.81 1.07
C GLU A 155 6.04 19.53 0.85
N VAL A 156 6.65 18.72 1.73
CA VAL A 156 8.08 18.41 1.66
C VAL A 156 8.38 17.39 0.58
N ALA A 157 7.63 16.30 0.50
CA ALA A 157 7.94 15.13 -0.32
C ALA A 157 6.95 14.88 -1.47
N GLY A 158 5.79 15.56 -1.48
CA GLY A 158 4.67 15.25 -2.37
C GLY A 158 3.82 14.10 -1.84
N TYR A 159 2.59 13.97 -2.36
CA TYR A 159 1.62 13.00 -1.85
C TYR A 159 2.02 11.54 -2.11
N ARG A 160 2.55 11.22 -3.31
CA ARG A 160 2.96 9.84 -3.66
C ARG A 160 4.09 9.33 -2.76
N VAL A 161 5.16 10.10 -2.61
CA VAL A 161 6.30 9.73 -1.77
C VAL A 161 5.86 9.62 -0.31
N THR A 162 5.04 10.56 0.16
CA THR A 162 4.46 10.51 1.52
C THR A 162 3.66 9.22 1.73
N ALA A 163 2.75 8.88 0.82
CA ALA A 163 1.96 7.66 0.91
C ALA A 163 2.84 6.39 0.90
N ARG A 164 3.87 6.33 0.05
CA ARG A 164 4.83 5.22 0.01
C ARG A 164 5.65 5.11 1.29
N LEU A 165 6.02 6.23 1.91
CA LEU A 165 6.66 6.24 3.22
C LEU A 165 5.71 5.73 4.29
N LEU A 166 4.47 6.23 4.36
CA LEU A 166 3.47 5.76 5.32
C LEU A 166 3.23 4.24 5.18
N LYS A 167 3.04 3.75 3.95
CA LYS A 167 2.98 2.31 3.65
C LYS A 167 4.21 1.53 4.14
N SER A 168 5.41 2.07 3.95
CA SER A 168 6.66 1.38 4.34
C SER A 168 6.92 1.38 5.85
N PHE A 169 6.42 2.39 6.58
CA PHE A 169 6.56 2.49 8.03
C PHE A 169 5.33 1.95 8.79
N GLY A 170 4.21 1.73 8.09
CA GLY A 170 2.94 1.24 8.60
C GLY A 170 2.07 2.28 9.32
N SER A 171 2.62 3.43 9.72
CA SER A 171 1.86 4.56 10.28
C SER A 171 2.68 5.84 10.30
N LEU A 172 2.00 6.98 10.38
CA LEU A 172 2.62 8.29 10.59
C LEU A 172 3.42 8.33 11.90
N ARG A 173 2.90 7.69 12.96
CA ARG A 173 3.58 7.57 14.25
C ARG A 173 4.93 6.87 14.11
N ASN A 174 4.97 5.73 13.42
CA ASN A 174 6.20 4.96 13.21
C ASN A 174 7.23 5.75 12.39
N LEU A 175 6.77 6.50 11.39
CA LEU A 175 7.62 7.41 10.61
C LEU A 175 8.20 8.52 11.49
N ALA A 176 7.39 9.15 12.36
CA ALA A 176 7.80 10.25 13.22
C ALA A 176 8.86 9.87 14.27
N VAL A 177 8.77 8.65 14.83
CA VAL A 177 9.76 8.14 15.80
C VAL A 177 11.02 7.56 15.15
N SER A 178 10.99 7.34 13.83
CA SER A 178 12.12 6.75 13.10
C SER A 178 13.31 7.71 12.98
N SER A 179 14.50 7.13 12.76
CA SER A 179 15.71 7.91 12.50
C SER A 179 15.75 8.38 11.06
N SER A 180 16.35 9.55 10.84
CA SER A 180 16.58 10.11 9.49
C SER A 180 17.36 9.14 8.60
N SER A 181 18.38 8.45 9.15
CA SER A 181 19.15 7.46 8.40
C SER A 181 18.29 6.30 7.91
N LYS A 182 17.29 5.84 8.68
CA LYS A 182 16.34 4.82 8.23
C LYS A 182 15.43 5.36 7.12
N VAL A 183 14.87 6.55 7.30
CA VAL A 183 14.03 7.22 6.28
C VAL A 183 14.81 7.45 4.98
N GLN A 184 16.11 7.75 5.07
CA GLN A 184 16.95 7.98 3.89
C GLN A 184 17.01 6.75 2.97
N ILE A 185 17.09 5.54 3.54
CA ILE A 185 17.37 4.30 2.79
C ILE A 185 16.19 3.33 2.73
N ILE A 186 15.03 3.67 3.29
CA ILE A 186 13.83 2.84 3.23
C ILE A 186 13.43 2.54 1.78
N GLY A 187 13.10 1.31 1.44
CA GLY A 187 12.93 0.81 0.07
C GLY A 187 14.23 0.36 -0.63
N ALA A 188 15.40 0.58 -0.02
CA ALA A 188 16.69 0.08 -0.48
C ALA A 188 17.25 -1.04 0.41
N GLU A 189 16.39 -1.76 1.13
CA GLU A 189 16.75 -2.78 2.14
C GLU A 189 17.62 -3.87 1.52
N LYS A 190 17.27 -4.34 0.33
CA LYS A 190 18.06 -5.36 -0.38
C LYS A 190 19.51 -4.89 -0.60
N ALA A 191 19.71 -3.65 -1.03
CA ALA A 191 21.05 -3.09 -1.23
C ALA A 191 21.78 -2.88 0.10
N PHE A 192 21.07 -2.36 1.11
CA PHE A 192 21.59 -2.16 2.46
C PHE A 192 22.07 -3.48 3.10
N PHE A 193 21.26 -4.54 3.02
CA PHE A 193 21.63 -5.85 3.58
C PHE A 193 22.79 -6.50 2.82
N ARG A 194 22.91 -6.30 1.51
CA ARG A 194 24.11 -6.73 0.77
C ARG A 194 25.37 -6.00 1.26
N PHE A 195 25.29 -4.69 1.42
CA PHE A 195 26.40 -3.89 1.97
C PHE A 195 26.78 -4.36 3.38
N LYS A 196 25.79 -4.61 4.25
CA LYS A 196 26.02 -5.13 5.60
C LYS A 196 26.73 -6.49 5.60
N LYS A 197 26.56 -7.30 4.54
CA LYS A 197 27.29 -8.56 4.29
C LYS A 197 28.65 -8.35 3.62
N GLY A 198 29.20 -7.13 3.61
CA GLY A 198 30.49 -6.80 3.01
C GLY A 198 30.48 -6.67 1.49
N LYS A 199 29.31 -6.63 0.83
CA LYS A 199 29.19 -6.59 -0.63
C LYS A 199 28.68 -5.25 -1.13
N GLY A 200 29.50 -4.56 -1.93
CA GLY A 200 29.14 -3.30 -2.58
C GLY A 200 29.25 -2.09 -1.67
N THR A 201 28.56 -1.00 -2.02
CA THR A 201 28.56 0.26 -1.26
C THR A 201 27.21 0.51 -0.57
N PRO A 202 27.17 1.28 0.53
CA PRO A 202 25.91 1.60 1.19
C PRO A 202 24.98 2.40 0.25
N PRO A 203 23.67 2.11 0.23
CA PRO A 203 22.72 2.90 -0.55
C PRO A 203 22.65 4.34 -0.02
N LYS A 204 22.57 5.31 -0.95
CA LYS A 204 22.49 6.74 -0.61
C LYS A 204 21.06 7.24 -0.40
N HIS A 205 20.09 6.51 -0.94
CA HIS A 205 18.67 6.86 -0.93
C HIS A 205 17.84 5.59 -1.18
N GLY A 206 16.58 5.61 -0.75
CA GLY A 206 15.57 4.63 -1.10
C GLY A 206 14.37 5.31 -1.78
N ILE A 207 13.16 5.14 -1.24
CA ILE A 207 11.90 5.69 -1.80
C ILE A 207 12.00 7.20 -2.05
N ILE A 208 12.66 7.95 -1.17
CA ILE A 208 12.82 9.41 -1.31
C ILE A 208 13.59 9.83 -2.57
N TYR A 209 14.25 8.90 -3.28
CA TYR A 209 14.87 9.19 -4.57
C TYR A 209 13.87 9.66 -5.63
N GLU A 210 12.59 9.30 -5.50
CA GLU A 210 11.51 9.73 -6.39
C GLU A 210 11.24 11.24 -6.30
N ILE A 211 11.70 11.92 -5.25
CA ILE A 211 11.54 13.36 -5.10
C ILE A 211 12.35 14.06 -6.21
N PRO A 212 11.75 14.97 -7.00
CA PRO A 212 12.40 15.59 -8.15
C PRO A 212 13.73 16.27 -7.81
N ASP A 213 13.83 16.86 -6.63
CA ASP A 213 15.05 17.55 -6.20
C ASP A 213 16.24 16.61 -5.96
N ILE A 214 15.97 15.36 -5.62
CA ILE A 214 16.98 14.30 -5.46
C ILE A 214 17.23 13.62 -6.81
N TYR A 215 16.18 13.19 -7.51
CA TYR A 215 16.27 12.47 -8.78
C TYR A 215 17.07 13.24 -9.83
N ARG A 216 16.83 14.56 -9.93
CA ARG A 216 17.48 15.44 -10.92
C ARG A 216 18.85 15.94 -10.46
N ALA A 217 19.27 15.67 -9.22
CA ALA A 217 20.53 16.17 -8.71
C ALA A 217 21.74 15.42 -9.29
N PRO A 218 22.89 16.09 -9.48
CA PRO A 218 24.14 15.41 -9.79
C PRO A 218 24.49 14.34 -8.76
N ARG A 219 25.11 13.23 -9.18
CA ARG A 219 25.50 12.11 -8.29
C ARG A 219 26.33 12.52 -7.06
N SER A 220 27.11 13.59 -7.17
CA SER A 220 27.90 14.17 -6.07
C SER A 220 27.06 14.90 -5.02
N ALA A 221 25.91 15.45 -5.42
CA ALA A 221 24.98 16.20 -4.57
C ALA A 221 23.80 15.34 -4.08
N ALA A 222 23.34 14.38 -4.88
CA ALA A 222 22.14 13.58 -4.61
C ALA A 222 22.13 12.94 -3.20
N GLY A 223 23.26 12.39 -2.74
CA GLY A 223 23.37 11.82 -1.39
C GLY A 223 23.25 12.85 -0.26
N LYS A 224 23.79 14.06 -0.46
CA LYS A 224 23.68 15.15 0.52
C LYS A 224 22.25 15.68 0.59
N ILE A 225 21.63 15.87 -0.58
CA ILE A 225 20.23 16.29 -0.71
C ILE A 225 19.31 15.22 -0.08
N SER A 226 19.55 13.93 -0.36
CA SER A 226 18.78 12.83 0.26
C SER A 226 18.82 12.85 1.79
N ARG A 227 20.00 13.10 2.38
CA ARG A 227 20.15 13.22 3.83
C ARG A 227 19.40 14.43 4.40
N LEU A 228 19.42 15.55 3.69
CA LEU A 228 18.69 16.77 4.06
C LEU A 228 17.18 16.54 4.01
N TYR A 229 16.67 15.90 2.95
CA TYR A 229 15.27 15.50 2.83
C TYR A 229 14.85 14.56 3.94
N ALA A 230 15.62 13.50 4.22
CA ALA A 230 15.30 12.55 5.27
C ALA A 230 15.19 13.22 6.66
N ASN A 231 16.09 14.16 6.98
CA ASN A 231 16.01 14.96 8.21
C ASN A 231 14.72 15.80 8.26
N THR A 232 14.37 16.41 7.14
CA THR A 232 13.21 17.30 7.05
C THR A 232 11.90 16.52 7.09
N ILE A 233 11.84 15.36 6.44
CA ILE A 233 10.72 14.41 6.48
C ILE A 233 10.46 13.97 7.92
N VAL A 234 11.48 13.58 8.70
CA VAL A 234 11.27 13.20 10.11
C VAL A 234 10.72 14.37 10.93
N LYS A 235 11.20 15.61 10.70
CA LYS A 235 10.66 16.80 11.37
C LYS A 235 9.21 17.08 10.98
N ALA A 236 8.90 16.99 9.68
CA ALA A 236 7.55 17.17 9.14
C ALA A 236 6.58 16.12 9.68
N ALA A 237 6.98 14.83 9.70
CA ALA A 237 6.19 13.74 10.26
C ALA A 237 5.85 13.96 11.75
N ARG A 238 6.81 14.49 12.53
CA ARG A 238 6.57 14.83 13.94
C ARG A 238 5.61 16.01 14.10
N ALA A 239 5.68 16.99 13.20
CA ALA A 239 4.77 18.13 13.20
C ALA A 239 3.35 17.70 12.80
N ASP A 240 3.22 16.85 11.77
CA ASP A 240 1.94 16.23 11.36
C ASP A 240 1.33 15.42 12.50
N LEU A 241 2.12 14.55 13.16
CA LEU A 241 1.66 13.77 14.31
C LEU A 241 1.20 14.65 15.48
N ALA A 242 1.80 15.82 15.65
CA ALA A 242 1.44 16.79 16.68
C ALA A 242 0.28 17.73 16.24
N GLY A 243 -0.21 17.62 15.00
CA GLY A 243 -1.24 18.51 14.46
C GLY A 243 -0.76 19.95 14.22
N VAL A 244 0.54 20.18 14.09
CA VAL A 244 1.12 21.53 13.93
C VAL A 244 1.54 21.74 12.48
N LYS A 245 0.97 22.76 11.83
CA LYS A 245 1.40 23.20 10.50
C LYS A 245 2.68 24.03 10.59
N ARG A 246 3.71 23.70 9.79
CA ARG A 246 4.98 24.43 9.72
C ARG A 246 5.52 24.47 8.30
N ASP A 247 6.10 25.59 7.92
CA ASP A 247 6.79 25.71 6.64
C ASP A 247 8.21 25.13 6.72
N TYR A 248 8.35 23.87 6.33
CA TYR A 248 9.64 23.22 6.14
C TYR A 248 10.23 23.45 4.74
N LEU A 249 9.37 23.71 3.75
CA LEU A 249 9.73 23.72 2.33
C LEU A 249 10.63 24.91 1.99
N SER A 250 10.38 26.09 2.54
CA SER A 250 11.19 27.27 2.27
C SER A 250 12.65 27.10 2.73
N SER A 251 12.85 26.63 3.96
CA SER A 251 14.17 26.35 4.51
C SER A 251 14.88 25.21 3.75
N LEU A 252 14.14 24.16 3.38
CA LEU A 252 14.66 23.03 2.63
C LEU A 252 15.17 23.46 1.25
N ARG A 253 14.38 24.23 0.50
CA ARG A 253 14.76 24.73 -0.83
C ARG A 253 16.04 25.54 -0.80
N LYS A 254 16.20 26.45 0.18
CA LYS A 254 17.43 27.23 0.34
C LYS A 254 18.66 26.33 0.50
N SER A 255 18.59 25.37 1.41
CA SER A 255 19.69 24.42 1.63
C SER A 255 19.96 23.48 0.44
N VAL A 256 18.92 23.11 -0.33
CA VAL A 256 19.10 22.32 -1.56
C VAL A 256 19.87 23.11 -2.61
N GLU A 257 19.53 24.39 -2.82
CA GLU A 257 20.22 25.26 -3.79
C GLU A 257 21.68 25.56 -3.38
N GLU A 258 21.95 25.72 -2.09
CA GLU A 258 23.32 25.80 -1.56
C GLU A 258 24.13 24.53 -1.87
N ILE A 259 23.53 23.34 -1.72
CA ILE A 259 24.21 22.08 -2.03
C ILE A 259 24.46 21.96 -3.55
N ARG A 260 23.50 22.37 -4.38
CA ARG A 260 23.62 22.35 -5.84
C ARG A 260 24.73 23.27 -6.33
N SER A 261 24.74 24.53 -5.87
CA SER A 261 25.75 25.53 -6.26
C SER A 261 27.18 25.11 -5.85
N ASN A 262 27.33 24.50 -4.68
CA ASN A 262 28.64 23.98 -4.25
C ASN A 262 29.10 22.75 -5.05
N ALA A 263 28.16 21.96 -5.59
CA ALA A 263 28.48 20.80 -6.41
C ALA A 263 28.90 21.16 -7.85
N THR A 264 28.38 22.26 -8.40
CA THR A 264 28.78 22.77 -9.73
C THR A 264 30.15 23.44 -9.68
N LYS A 265 30.45 24.24 -8.64
CA LYS A 265 31.78 24.86 -8.45
C LYS A 265 32.93 23.85 -8.38
N LYS A 266 32.71 22.67 -7.81
CA LYS A 266 33.74 21.60 -7.75
C LYS A 266 34.00 20.88 -9.08
N LYS A 267 33.19 21.10 -10.12
CA LYS A 267 33.38 20.49 -11.45
C LYS A 267 34.20 21.34 -12.41
N HIS A 268 34.43 22.61 -12.11
CA HIS A 268 35.29 23.52 -12.87
C HIS A 268 36.39 24.06 -11.96
N PRO A 269 37.44 23.27 -11.68
CA PRO A 269 38.72 23.82 -11.25
C PRO A 269 39.43 24.55 -12.40
#